data_AF-A0A2V8MVI3-F1
#
_entry.id   AF-A0A2V8MVI3-F1
#
_cell.length_a   1.000
_cell.length_b   1.000
_cell.length_c   1.000
_cell.angle_alpha   90.00
_cell.angle_beta   90.00
_cell.angle_gamma   90.00
#
_symmetry.space_group_name_H-M   'P 1'
#
loop_
_entity.id
_entity.type
_entity.pdbx_description
1 polymer ?
#
loop_
_entity_poly.entity_id
_entity_poly.type
_entity_poly.pdbx_seq_one_letter_code
_entity_poly.pdbx_strand_id
1 'polypeptide(L)'
;MKTTTRTELKSFVDEIKTRFFADPAAVRVERIISEKLDEVIRDLWGERDYPDSFALMAIGGYGRATIHPQSDVDLLFFFKDAIDENAIKAVLHPLWDLQFKVGHQIRNADDLKEFDESQMESYTAFLDCRLLLGDPETALEFEREIMPRLIQKNRNRFIKLLADMKSTRYKQFGDTIYQLEPDIKEAPGGLRDVHWSGWVRKALEASNRHPIPQDSLQFLHCLRNFLHFYAGRNANILSFEFQEQIASQLGYRDSERGEATENLMRDYFLKAGEIARPTSFWEDAIVGTPNSISFTSEFSDPFEMIEAFAEAHQKKARLDSATLSAIRRRLSSSNGALSNNPRAGRLVLDMLKDRKGIYNTLLAMHEVGLLGRIFPDFEEIRCRVIRDFFHKYTVDEHSLIAIRNIEQLPPSHRFSVLLNELENPELLLLALL
;
A
#
# COMPACT_ATOMS: atom_id res chain seq x y z
N MET A 1 25.27 0.93 -34.85
CA MET A 1 24.31 1.39 -33.82
C MET A 1 24.98 2.45 -32.95
N LYS A 2 24.27 3.52 -32.58
CA LYS A 2 24.76 4.47 -31.58
C LYS A 2 24.70 3.78 -30.22
N THR A 3 25.85 3.56 -29.59
CA THR A 3 25.88 3.05 -28.22
C THR A 3 25.35 4.14 -27.28
N THR A 4 24.22 3.89 -26.63
CA THR A 4 23.68 4.82 -25.62
C THR A 4 24.74 5.08 -24.57
N THR A 5 25.05 6.36 -24.34
CA THR A 5 26.06 6.79 -23.37
C THR A 5 25.41 7.16 -22.04
N ARG A 6 26.19 7.10 -20.96
CA ARG A 6 25.77 7.58 -19.65
C ARG A 6 25.33 9.05 -19.67
N THR A 7 26.01 9.88 -20.46
CA THR A 7 25.68 11.32 -20.61
C THR A 7 24.30 11.50 -21.24
N GLU A 8 23.97 10.71 -22.26
CA GLU A 8 22.64 10.73 -22.88
C GLU A 8 21.55 10.29 -21.89
N LEU A 9 21.78 9.22 -21.11
CA LEU A 9 20.83 8.78 -20.07
C LEU A 9 20.61 9.84 -19.00
N LYS A 10 21.68 10.50 -18.56
CA LYS A 10 21.56 11.60 -17.59
C LYS A 10 20.76 12.76 -18.17
N SER A 11 21.07 13.18 -19.39
CA SER A 11 20.34 14.25 -20.08
C SER A 11 18.86 13.91 -20.25
N PHE A 12 18.53 12.65 -20.54
CA PHE A 12 17.17 12.16 -20.67
C PHE A 12 16.41 12.25 -19.32
N VAL A 13 17.02 11.82 -18.23
CA VAL A 13 16.41 11.91 -16.89
C VAL A 13 16.22 13.37 -16.46
N ASP A 14 17.18 14.26 -16.77
CA ASP A 14 17.09 15.70 -16.48
C ASP A 14 15.96 16.38 -17.29
N GLU A 15 15.75 15.98 -18.55
CA GLU A 15 14.62 16.44 -19.37
C GLU A 15 13.27 16.03 -18.76
N ILE A 16 13.14 14.75 -18.36
CA ILE A 16 11.92 14.24 -17.73
C ILE A 16 11.67 14.97 -16.41
N LYS A 17 12.71 15.17 -15.59
CA LYS A 17 12.60 15.94 -14.35
C LYS A 17 12.04 17.34 -14.63
N THR A 18 12.59 18.03 -15.63
CA THR A 18 12.14 19.38 -16.00
C THR A 18 10.66 19.38 -16.40
N ARG A 19 10.25 18.44 -17.26
CA ARG A 19 8.85 18.30 -17.70
C ARG A 19 7.91 17.94 -16.55
N PHE A 20 8.31 17.00 -15.69
CA PHE A 20 7.53 16.56 -14.54
C PHE A 20 7.35 17.68 -13.53
N PHE A 21 8.38 18.48 -13.24
CA PHE A 21 8.25 19.61 -12.33
C PHE A 21 7.33 20.70 -12.90
N ALA A 22 7.30 20.89 -14.22
CA ALA A 22 6.41 21.85 -14.86
C ALA A 22 4.93 21.43 -14.82
N ASP A 23 4.64 20.14 -15.05
CA ASP A 23 3.29 19.59 -14.97
C ASP A 23 3.32 18.12 -14.48
N PRO A 24 3.25 17.90 -13.15
CA PRO A 24 3.33 16.57 -12.57
C PRO A 24 2.15 15.66 -12.96
N ALA A 25 1.01 16.23 -13.34
CA ALA A 25 -0.19 15.48 -13.69
C ALA A 25 -0.12 14.94 -15.13
N ALA A 26 0.50 15.69 -16.05
CA ALA A 26 0.60 15.31 -17.46
C ALA A 26 1.73 14.32 -17.76
N VAL A 27 2.78 14.24 -16.92
CA VAL A 27 3.97 13.44 -17.21
C VAL A 27 3.92 12.07 -16.54
N ARG A 28 3.77 11.02 -17.34
CA ARG A 28 3.85 9.61 -16.89
C ARG A 28 5.30 9.14 -16.82
N VAL A 29 6.04 9.65 -15.85
CA VAL A 29 7.48 9.42 -15.64
C VAL A 29 7.84 7.94 -15.74
N GLU A 30 7.08 7.08 -15.07
CA GLU A 30 7.42 5.67 -14.96
C GLU A 30 7.36 4.93 -16.29
N ARG A 31 6.35 5.26 -17.10
CA ARG A 31 6.17 4.68 -18.42
C ARG A 31 7.30 5.12 -19.36
N ILE A 32 7.61 6.41 -19.35
CA ILE A 32 8.67 7.00 -20.18
C ILE A 32 10.03 6.36 -19.86
N ILE A 33 10.36 6.20 -18.57
CA ILE A 33 11.62 5.57 -18.15
C ILE A 33 11.63 4.08 -18.53
N SER A 34 10.52 3.38 -18.33
CA SER A 34 10.42 1.97 -18.69
C SER A 34 10.65 1.75 -20.19
N GLU A 35 10.03 2.58 -21.04
CA GLU A 35 10.20 2.51 -22.50
C GLU A 35 11.65 2.80 -22.92
N LYS A 36 12.32 3.75 -22.26
CA LYS A 36 13.73 4.04 -22.54
C LYS A 36 14.64 2.90 -22.10
N LEU A 37 14.36 2.26 -20.97
CA LEU A 37 15.11 1.07 -20.54
C LEU A 37 14.90 -0.10 -21.50
N ASP A 38 13.69 -0.31 -22.00
CA ASP A 38 13.41 -1.32 -23.03
C ASP A 38 14.25 -1.07 -24.30
N GLU A 39 14.33 0.20 -24.73
CA GLU A 39 15.18 0.64 -25.86
C GLU A 39 16.66 0.37 -25.60
N VAL A 40 17.18 0.78 -24.44
CA VAL A 40 18.57 0.56 -24.06
C VAL A 40 18.90 -0.93 -24.04
N ILE A 41 18.05 -1.77 -23.45
CA ILE A 41 18.28 -3.21 -23.38
C ILE A 41 18.28 -3.84 -24.77
N ARG A 42 17.35 -3.44 -25.66
CA ARG A 42 17.33 -3.87 -27.07
C ARG A 42 18.60 -3.44 -27.81
N ASP A 43 19.04 -2.21 -27.63
CA ASP A 43 20.25 -1.70 -28.26
C ASP A 43 21.53 -2.39 -27.77
N LEU A 44 21.58 -2.74 -26.48
CA LEU A 44 22.70 -3.49 -25.91
C LEU A 44 22.77 -4.91 -26.47
N TRP A 45 21.61 -5.54 -26.67
CA TRP A 45 21.52 -6.87 -27.30
C TRP A 45 21.91 -6.83 -28.78
N GLY A 46 21.46 -5.82 -29.52
CA GLY A 46 21.77 -5.63 -30.95
C GLY A 46 21.31 -6.79 -31.82
N GLU A 47 22.09 -7.10 -32.86
CA GLU A 47 21.78 -8.12 -33.88
C GLU A 47 22.22 -9.54 -33.49
N ARG A 48 22.35 -9.83 -32.18
CA ARG A 48 22.74 -11.17 -31.71
C ARG A 48 21.56 -12.12 -31.83
N ASP A 49 21.84 -13.33 -32.30
CA ASP A 49 20.87 -14.42 -32.21
C ASP A 49 20.55 -14.74 -30.75
N TYR A 50 19.28 -15.05 -30.49
CA TYR A 50 18.86 -15.54 -29.18
C TYR A 50 19.27 -17.01 -29.03
N PRO A 51 19.71 -17.43 -27.84
CA PRO A 51 19.75 -18.85 -27.52
C PRO A 51 18.36 -19.48 -27.70
N ASP A 52 18.32 -20.77 -28.05
CA ASP A 52 17.07 -21.51 -28.13
C ASP A 52 16.36 -21.50 -26.76
N SER A 53 15.04 -21.34 -26.80
CA SER A 53 14.18 -21.35 -25.61
C SER A 53 14.59 -20.36 -24.51
N PHE A 54 15.07 -19.17 -24.88
CA PHE A 54 15.49 -18.11 -23.96
C PHE A 54 14.51 -16.94 -23.95
N ALA A 55 14.18 -16.42 -22.76
CA ALA A 55 13.46 -15.17 -22.59
C ALA A 55 14.12 -14.29 -21.52
N LEU A 56 14.46 -13.05 -21.90
CA LEU A 56 14.76 -11.99 -20.94
C LEU A 56 13.47 -11.23 -20.63
N MET A 57 13.10 -11.21 -19.36
CA MET A 57 11.91 -10.53 -18.88
C MET A 57 12.27 -9.44 -17.87
N ALA A 58 11.59 -8.29 -17.97
CA ALA A 58 11.47 -7.36 -16.86
C ALA A 58 10.55 -7.99 -15.80
N ILE A 59 10.90 -7.86 -14.52
CA ILE A 59 10.06 -8.36 -13.41
C ILE A 59 9.74 -7.24 -12.42
N GLY A 60 8.83 -7.50 -11.47
CA GLY A 60 8.53 -6.53 -10.42
C GLY A 60 8.04 -5.18 -10.98
N GLY A 61 8.57 -4.08 -10.45
CA GLY A 61 8.15 -2.73 -10.87
C GLY A 61 8.48 -2.42 -12.32
N TYR A 62 9.58 -2.98 -12.84
CA TYR A 62 9.97 -2.80 -14.24
C TYR A 62 9.05 -3.58 -15.19
N GLY A 63 8.69 -4.81 -14.82
CA GLY A 63 7.74 -5.61 -15.59
C GLY A 63 6.35 -4.98 -15.67
N ARG A 64 5.90 -4.30 -14.60
CA ARG A 64 4.66 -3.48 -14.59
C ARG A 64 4.75 -2.16 -15.36
N ALA A 65 5.94 -1.81 -15.88
CA ALA A 65 6.23 -0.49 -16.45
C ALA A 65 5.95 0.68 -15.48
N THR A 66 6.21 0.46 -14.18
CA THR A 66 6.04 1.44 -13.10
C THR A 66 7.36 1.77 -12.37
N ILE A 67 8.49 1.69 -13.08
CA ILE A 67 9.81 2.01 -12.55
C ILE A 67 9.95 3.52 -12.29
N HIS A 68 10.62 3.90 -11.19
CA HIS A 68 10.84 5.31 -10.85
C HIS A 68 12.31 5.68 -11.12
N PRO A 69 12.69 6.97 -11.20
CA PRO A 69 14.00 7.39 -11.72
C PRO A 69 15.23 6.75 -11.09
N GLN A 70 15.17 6.44 -9.79
CA GLN A 70 16.26 5.87 -9.00
C GLN A 70 15.95 4.43 -8.53
N SER A 71 14.99 3.75 -9.16
CA SER A 71 14.71 2.33 -8.90
C SER A 71 15.74 1.43 -9.56
N ASP A 72 15.91 0.23 -9.02
CA ASP A 72 16.73 -0.81 -9.63
C ASP A 72 16.05 -1.39 -10.88
N VAL A 73 16.86 -1.89 -11.82
CA VAL A 73 16.41 -2.58 -13.03
C VAL A 73 16.33 -4.07 -12.70
N ASP A 74 15.11 -4.59 -12.51
CA ASP A 74 14.90 -5.99 -12.14
C ASP A 74 14.65 -6.88 -13.37
N LEU A 75 15.53 -7.87 -13.57
CA LEU A 75 15.53 -8.77 -14.72
C LEU A 75 15.40 -10.25 -14.33
N LEU A 76 14.74 -11.02 -15.19
CA LEU A 76 14.72 -12.47 -15.17
C LEU A 76 15.29 -13.00 -16.48
N PHE A 77 16.39 -13.73 -16.39
CA PHE A 77 16.92 -14.56 -17.46
C PHE A 77 16.31 -15.95 -17.31
N PHE A 78 15.33 -16.27 -18.16
CA PHE A 78 14.67 -17.55 -18.15
C PHE A 78 15.11 -18.40 -19.34
N PHE A 79 15.51 -19.64 -19.06
CA PHE A 79 15.89 -20.63 -20.06
C PHE A 79 15.01 -21.86 -19.88
N LYS A 80 14.37 -22.35 -20.94
CA LYS A 80 13.65 -23.64 -20.81
C LYS A 80 14.64 -24.79 -20.59
N ASP A 81 15.76 -24.71 -21.31
CA ASP A 81 16.79 -25.73 -21.37
C ASP A 81 18.08 -25.26 -20.65
N ALA A 82 19.24 -25.43 -21.26
CA ALA A 82 20.53 -25.07 -20.68
C ALA A 82 20.71 -23.55 -20.57
N ILE A 83 21.28 -23.10 -19.45
CA ILE A 83 21.61 -21.70 -19.20
C ILE A 83 22.78 -21.29 -20.12
N ASP A 84 22.60 -20.19 -20.85
CA ASP A 84 23.66 -19.56 -21.65
C ASP A 84 24.28 -18.37 -20.90
N GLU A 85 25.50 -18.55 -20.40
CA GLU A 85 26.25 -17.50 -19.71
C GLU A 85 26.60 -16.30 -20.61
N ASN A 86 26.77 -16.51 -21.92
CA ASN A 86 27.11 -15.42 -22.83
C ASN A 86 25.91 -14.49 -23.02
N ALA A 87 24.70 -15.04 -23.11
CA ALA A 87 23.47 -14.25 -23.14
C ALA A 87 23.31 -13.39 -21.88
N ILE A 88 23.61 -13.97 -20.70
CA ILE A 88 23.58 -13.24 -19.43
C ILE A 88 24.60 -12.08 -19.42
N LYS A 89 25.86 -12.37 -19.75
CA LYS A 89 26.95 -11.39 -19.77
C LYS A 89 26.72 -10.28 -20.80
N ALA A 90 26.09 -10.60 -21.94
CA ALA A 90 25.76 -9.64 -23.00
C ALA A 90 24.80 -8.53 -22.55
N VAL A 91 23.98 -8.80 -21.52
CA VAL A 91 23.06 -7.81 -20.94
C VAL A 91 23.60 -7.20 -19.66
N LEU A 92 24.10 -8.02 -18.73
CA LEU A 92 24.50 -7.55 -17.41
C LEU A 92 25.74 -6.65 -17.44
N HIS A 93 26.80 -7.04 -18.16
CA HIS A 93 28.05 -6.26 -18.15
C HIS A 93 27.83 -4.84 -18.70
N PRO A 94 27.18 -4.63 -19.86
CA PRO A 94 26.97 -3.28 -20.35
C PRO A 94 26.03 -2.44 -19.47
N LEU A 95 25.02 -3.04 -18.83
CA LEU A 95 24.18 -2.32 -17.87
C LEU A 95 24.98 -1.84 -16.64
N TRP A 96 25.90 -2.67 -16.14
CA TRP A 96 26.80 -2.28 -15.06
C TRP A 96 27.84 -1.23 -15.49
N ASP A 97 28.35 -1.30 -16.72
CA ASP A 97 29.22 -0.27 -17.29
C ASP A 97 28.50 1.08 -17.39
N LEU A 98 27.19 1.06 -17.68
CA LEU A 98 26.29 2.22 -17.64
C LEU A 98 25.91 2.65 -16.20
N GLN A 99 26.37 1.92 -15.19
CA GLN A 99 26.13 2.13 -13.76
C GLN A 99 24.68 1.95 -13.31
N PHE A 100 23.91 1.13 -14.01
CA PHE A 100 22.61 0.70 -13.50
C PHE A 100 22.80 -0.23 -12.29
N LYS A 101 21.93 -0.05 -11.29
CA LYS A 101 21.71 -1.06 -10.26
C LYS A 101 20.78 -2.11 -10.83
N VAL A 102 21.28 -3.33 -11.01
CA VAL A 102 20.53 -4.41 -11.65
C VAL A 102 20.26 -5.51 -10.64
N GLY A 103 18.99 -5.66 -10.25
CA GLY A 103 18.50 -6.87 -9.62
C GLY A 103 18.28 -7.93 -10.70
N HIS A 104 18.80 -9.14 -10.53
CA HIS A 104 18.62 -10.17 -11.55
C HIS A 104 18.41 -11.55 -10.95
N GLN A 105 17.67 -12.37 -11.69
CA GLN A 105 17.50 -13.79 -11.42
C GLN A 105 17.79 -14.58 -12.69
N ILE A 106 18.44 -15.72 -12.52
CA ILE A 106 18.70 -16.69 -13.58
C ILE A 106 17.95 -17.96 -13.18
N ARG A 107 17.04 -18.41 -14.03
CA ARG A 107 16.21 -19.59 -13.77
C ARG A 107 16.13 -20.45 -15.01
N ASN A 108 16.09 -21.75 -14.80
CA ASN A 108 15.59 -22.67 -15.81
C ASN A 108 14.23 -23.27 -15.41
N ALA A 109 13.63 -24.06 -16.31
CA ALA A 109 12.36 -24.72 -16.02
C ALA A 109 12.44 -25.71 -14.84
N ASP A 110 13.60 -26.32 -14.60
CA ASP A 110 13.84 -27.27 -13.51
C ASP A 110 13.81 -26.58 -12.13
N ASP A 111 14.32 -25.35 -12.03
CA ASP A 111 14.31 -24.54 -10.81
C ASP A 111 12.90 -24.21 -10.31
N LEU A 112 11.88 -24.35 -11.17
CA LEU A 112 10.50 -23.95 -10.92
C LEU A 112 9.54 -25.16 -10.81
N LYS A 113 10.07 -26.38 -10.69
CA LYS A 113 9.27 -27.60 -10.49
C LYS A 113 8.68 -27.70 -9.08
N GLU A 114 9.42 -27.23 -8.09
CA GLU A 114 9.04 -27.28 -6.68
C GLU A 114 9.03 -25.89 -6.05
N PHE A 115 8.11 -25.69 -5.12
CA PHE A 115 7.89 -24.41 -4.47
C PHE A 115 8.74 -24.28 -3.20
N ASP A 116 9.60 -23.27 -3.18
CA ASP A 116 10.45 -22.92 -2.05
C ASP A 116 9.99 -21.62 -1.39
N GLU A 117 9.51 -21.69 -0.16
CA GLU A 117 9.01 -20.50 0.57
C GLU A 117 10.09 -19.44 0.77
N SER A 118 11.37 -19.81 0.82
CA SER A 118 12.46 -18.85 0.95
C SER A 118 12.61 -17.95 -0.28
N GLN A 119 12.04 -18.37 -1.42
CA GLN A 119 12.05 -17.66 -2.70
C GLN A 119 10.76 -16.86 -2.96
N MET A 120 9.94 -16.62 -1.94
CA MET A 120 8.64 -15.96 -2.11
C MET A 120 8.72 -14.57 -2.78
N GLU A 121 9.75 -13.79 -2.48
CA GLU A 121 10.00 -12.50 -3.14
C GLU A 121 10.22 -12.65 -4.65
N SER A 122 10.90 -13.72 -5.05
CA SER A 122 11.14 -14.06 -6.46
C SER A 122 9.83 -14.39 -7.17
N TYR A 123 9.03 -15.29 -6.59
CA TYR A 123 7.76 -15.71 -7.20
C TYR A 123 6.76 -14.56 -7.35
N THR A 124 6.69 -13.66 -6.35
CA THR A 124 5.84 -12.45 -6.44
C THR A 124 6.36 -11.47 -7.49
N ALA A 125 7.67 -11.33 -7.68
CA ALA A 125 8.23 -10.54 -8.76
C ALA A 125 7.92 -11.15 -10.15
N PHE A 126 7.98 -12.48 -10.29
CA PHE A 126 7.70 -13.21 -11.54
C PHE A 126 6.24 -13.09 -11.99
N LEU A 127 5.31 -12.96 -11.05
CA LEU A 127 3.91 -12.68 -11.37
C LEU A 127 3.76 -11.40 -12.20
N ASP A 128 4.70 -10.46 -12.07
CA ASP A 128 4.72 -9.20 -12.80
C ASP A 128 5.81 -9.18 -13.88
N CYS A 129 5.96 -10.30 -14.61
CA CYS A 129 6.91 -10.39 -15.72
C CYS A 129 6.39 -9.73 -17.00
N ARG A 130 7.32 -9.27 -17.84
CA ARG A 130 7.06 -8.75 -19.19
C ARG A 130 8.26 -9.03 -20.08
N LEU A 131 8.03 -9.61 -21.25
CA LEU A 131 9.07 -9.90 -22.23
C LEU A 131 9.80 -8.62 -22.68
N LEU A 132 11.13 -8.68 -22.71
CA LEU A 132 12.02 -7.66 -23.27
C LEU A 132 12.72 -8.16 -24.54
N LEU A 133 13.30 -9.36 -24.47
CA LEU A 133 14.11 -9.99 -25.52
C LEU A 133 13.93 -11.52 -25.48
N GLY A 134 14.25 -12.20 -26.59
CA GLY A 134 14.20 -13.65 -26.68
C GLY A 134 12.95 -14.18 -27.37
N ASP A 135 12.69 -15.47 -27.18
CA ASP A 135 11.57 -16.19 -27.76
C ASP A 135 10.24 -15.85 -27.06
N PRO A 136 9.25 -15.29 -27.78
CA PRO A 136 7.93 -15.01 -27.23
C PRO A 136 7.18 -16.25 -26.76
N GLU A 137 7.38 -17.42 -27.38
CA GLU A 137 6.69 -18.65 -26.97
C GLU A 137 7.17 -19.12 -25.60
N THR A 138 8.49 -19.10 -25.37
CA THR A 138 9.11 -19.37 -24.07
C THR A 138 8.57 -18.44 -22.97
N ALA A 139 8.44 -17.14 -23.26
CA ALA A 139 7.92 -16.18 -22.29
C ALA A 139 6.42 -16.41 -21.98
N LEU A 140 5.63 -16.73 -23.01
CA LEU A 140 4.22 -17.07 -22.86
C LEU A 140 4.02 -18.37 -22.07
N GLU A 141 4.85 -19.38 -22.31
CA GLU A 141 4.84 -20.63 -21.54
C GLU A 141 5.19 -20.37 -20.06
N PHE A 142 6.19 -19.53 -19.79
CA PHE A 142 6.52 -19.12 -18.43
C PHE A 142 5.33 -18.46 -17.71
N GLU A 143 4.70 -17.48 -18.34
CA GLU A 143 3.60 -16.70 -17.76
C GLU A 143 2.31 -17.51 -17.61
N ARG A 144 1.97 -18.33 -18.61
CA ARG A 144 0.66 -18.99 -18.71
C ARG A 144 0.63 -20.44 -18.27
N GLU A 145 1.79 -21.08 -18.19
CA GLU A 145 1.87 -22.49 -17.80
C GLU A 145 2.72 -22.72 -16.55
N ILE A 146 3.99 -22.31 -16.57
CA ILE A 146 4.93 -22.66 -15.50
C ILE A 146 4.53 -22.00 -14.18
N MET A 147 4.40 -20.67 -14.16
CA MET A 147 4.06 -19.93 -12.94
C MET A 147 2.65 -20.27 -12.40
N PRO A 148 1.59 -20.33 -13.23
CA PRO A 148 0.27 -20.74 -12.76
C PRO A 148 0.24 -22.16 -12.21
N ARG A 149 0.90 -23.14 -12.86
CA ARG A 149 0.98 -24.52 -12.34
C ARG A 149 1.69 -24.58 -10.98
N LEU A 150 2.81 -23.86 -10.83
CA LEU A 150 3.57 -23.80 -9.58
C LEU A 150 2.70 -23.25 -8.43
N ILE A 151 2.00 -22.14 -8.69
CA ILE A 151 1.13 -21.50 -7.69
C ILE A 151 -0.09 -22.38 -7.39
N GLN A 152 -0.75 -22.96 -8.41
CA GLN A 152 -1.94 -23.78 -8.22
C GLN A 152 -1.65 -25.03 -7.38
N LYS A 153 -0.53 -25.72 -7.65
CA LYS A 153 -0.07 -26.87 -6.85
C LYS A 153 0.18 -26.50 -5.38
N ASN A 154 0.54 -25.24 -5.10
CA ASN A 154 0.94 -24.75 -3.78
C ASN A 154 0.01 -23.65 -3.23
N ARG A 155 -1.23 -23.56 -3.73
CA ARG A 155 -2.10 -22.38 -3.57
C ARG A 155 -2.27 -21.92 -2.13
N ASN A 156 -2.61 -22.83 -1.22
CA ASN A 156 -2.84 -22.50 0.18
C ASN A 156 -1.58 -21.97 0.88
N ARG A 157 -0.42 -22.56 0.56
CA ARG A 157 0.88 -22.15 1.10
C ARG A 157 1.29 -20.78 0.58
N PHE A 158 1.16 -20.57 -0.74
CA PHE A 158 1.45 -19.30 -1.41
C PHE A 158 0.60 -18.15 -0.84
N ILE A 159 -0.70 -18.38 -0.73
CA ILE A 159 -1.66 -17.41 -0.19
C ILE A 159 -1.37 -17.07 1.27
N LYS A 160 -1.08 -18.08 2.10
CA LYS A 160 -0.71 -17.87 3.50
C LYS A 160 0.53 -16.98 3.62
N LEU A 161 1.57 -17.27 2.84
CA LEU A 161 2.78 -16.45 2.82
C LEU A 161 2.51 -15.02 2.36
N LEU A 162 1.63 -14.81 1.38
CA LEU A 162 1.21 -13.45 0.99
C LEU A 162 0.58 -12.71 2.19
N ALA A 163 -0.32 -13.35 2.93
CA ALA A 163 -0.92 -12.74 4.12
C ALA A 163 0.14 -12.43 5.20
N ASP A 164 1.03 -13.38 5.48
CA ASP A 164 2.11 -13.23 6.47
C ASP A 164 3.09 -12.10 6.09
N MET A 165 3.42 -11.96 4.80
CA MET A 165 4.24 -10.86 4.28
C MET A 165 3.59 -9.50 4.53
N LYS A 166 2.29 -9.36 4.25
CA LYS A 166 1.54 -8.12 4.50
C LYS A 166 1.50 -7.81 6.00
N SER A 167 1.14 -8.80 6.83
CA SER A 167 1.05 -8.63 8.29
C SER A 167 2.40 -8.23 8.90
N THR A 168 3.49 -8.89 8.49
CA THR A 168 4.85 -8.58 8.96
C THR A 168 5.26 -7.16 8.59
N ARG A 169 4.98 -6.74 7.35
CA ARG A 169 5.26 -5.38 6.89
C ARG A 169 4.44 -4.34 7.66
N TYR A 170 3.13 -4.54 7.82
CA TYR A 170 2.27 -3.59 8.54
C TYR A 170 2.75 -3.34 9.98
N LYS A 171 3.19 -4.40 10.69
CA LYS A 171 3.76 -4.30 12.04
C LYS A 171 4.99 -3.40 12.12
N GLN A 172 5.84 -3.38 11.09
CA GLN A 172 7.01 -2.48 11.03
C GLN A 172 6.60 -1.00 11.03
N PHE A 173 5.38 -0.70 10.58
CA PHE A 173 4.80 0.63 10.54
C PHE A 173 3.76 0.87 11.65
N GLY A 174 3.71 -0.01 12.67
CA GLY A 174 2.78 0.12 13.78
C GLY A 174 1.32 -0.09 13.41
N ASP A 175 1.05 -0.85 12.33
CA ASP A 175 -0.27 -1.20 11.83
C ASP A 175 -1.16 0.01 11.52
N THR A 176 -0.57 1.12 11.07
CA THR A 176 -1.29 2.37 10.81
C THR A 176 -0.79 3.09 9.56
N ILE A 177 -1.71 3.74 8.84
CA ILE A 177 -1.39 4.63 7.71
C ILE A 177 -0.93 6.01 8.19
N TYR A 178 -1.17 6.37 9.46
CA TYR A 178 -1.16 7.74 9.96
C TYR A 178 0.20 8.24 10.45
N GLN A 179 1.32 7.63 10.02
CA GLN A 179 2.65 8.11 10.39
C GLN A 179 2.96 9.45 9.71
N LEU A 180 3.48 10.43 10.44
CA LEU A 180 3.75 11.77 9.90
C LEU A 180 4.88 11.83 8.87
N GLU A 181 5.83 10.90 8.90
CA GLU A 181 6.87 10.72 7.87
C GLU A 181 6.75 9.32 7.26
N PRO A 182 5.71 9.08 6.44
CA PRO A 182 5.37 7.73 6.01
C PRO A 182 6.31 7.24 4.90
N ASP A 183 6.52 5.92 4.84
CA ASP A 183 7.11 5.28 3.66
C ASP A 183 6.02 5.05 2.61
N ILE A 184 6.06 5.82 1.51
CA ILE A 184 5.01 5.78 0.48
C ILE A 184 4.97 4.47 -0.31
N LYS A 185 6.01 3.63 -0.19
CA LYS A 185 6.10 2.34 -0.86
C LYS A 185 5.66 1.22 0.07
N GLU A 186 6.25 1.12 1.26
CA GLU A 186 6.12 -0.04 2.13
C GLU A 186 5.10 0.13 3.26
N ALA A 187 4.74 1.36 3.66
CA ALA A 187 3.75 1.55 4.71
C ALA A 187 2.34 1.06 4.29
N PRO A 188 1.44 0.78 5.24
CA PRO A 188 0.03 0.57 4.96
C PRO A 188 -0.54 1.66 4.04
N GLY A 189 -1.32 1.28 3.03
CA GLY A 189 -1.84 2.20 2.02
C GLY A 189 -0.82 2.66 0.97
N GLY A 190 0.44 2.21 1.03
CA GLY A 190 1.49 2.52 0.07
C GLY A 190 1.45 1.69 -1.21
N LEU A 191 2.40 1.91 -2.12
CA LEU A 191 2.47 1.20 -3.42
C LEU A 191 2.56 -0.33 -3.28
N ARG A 192 3.15 -0.84 -2.20
CA ARG A 192 3.26 -2.28 -1.94
C ARG A 192 1.89 -2.94 -1.74
N ASP A 193 0.91 -2.23 -1.19
CA ASP A 193 -0.46 -2.74 -1.04
C ASP A 193 -1.15 -2.96 -2.38
N VAL A 194 -0.85 -2.08 -3.34
CA VAL A 194 -1.31 -2.19 -4.74
C VAL A 194 -0.71 -3.42 -5.40
N HIS A 195 0.60 -3.62 -5.26
CA HIS A 195 1.29 -4.79 -5.80
C HIS A 195 0.76 -6.08 -5.17
N TRP A 196 0.64 -6.10 -3.85
CA TRP A 196 0.16 -7.24 -3.09
C TRP A 196 -1.26 -7.65 -3.51
N SER A 197 -2.17 -6.68 -3.68
CA SER A 197 -3.52 -6.94 -4.18
C SER A 197 -3.49 -7.54 -5.59
N GLY A 198 -2.58 -7.07 -6.43
CA GLY A 198 -2.33 -7.64 -7.76
C GLY A 198 -1.87 -9.08 -7.72
N TRP A 199 -0.96 -9.43 -6.79
CA TRP A 199 -0.46 -10.80 -6.60
C TRP A 199 -1.55 -11.73 -6.09
N VAL A 200 -2.32 -11.31 -5.09
CA VAL A 200 -3.47 -12.08 -4.57
C VAL A 200 -4.48 -12.33 -5.68
N ARG A 201 -4.82 -11.31 -6.47
CA ARG A 201 -5.73 -11.43 -7.61
C ARG A 201 -5.23 -12.46 -8.63
N LYS A 202 -3.95 -12.42 -9.01
CA LYS A 202 -3.34 -13.38 -9.93
C LYS A 202 -3.35 -14.80 -9.35
N ALA A 203 -2.99 -14.96 -8.08
CA ALA A 203 -2.94 -16.25 -7.40
C ALA A 203 -4.33 -16.88 -7.17
N LEU A 204 -5.38 -16.07 -7.01
CA LEU A 204 -6.76 -16.53 -6.85
C LEU A 204 -7.52 -16.70 -8.16
N GLU A 205 -6.94 -16.30 -9.30
CA GLU A 205 -7.64 -16.19 -10.60
C GLU A 205 -8.93 -15.35 -10.49
N ALA A 206 -8.94 -14.36 -9.60
CA ALA A 206 -10.13 -13.60 -9.27
C ALA A 206 -10.35 -12.42 -10.23
N SER A 207 -11.62 -12.12 -10.53
CA SER A 207 -12.01 -10.90 -11.23
C SER A 207 -11.83 -9.67 -10.33
N ASN A 208 -11.72 -8.47 -10.94
CA ASN A 208 -11.44 -7.22 -10.23
C ASN A 208 -12.65 -6.74 -9.40
N ARG A 209 -12.92 -7.40 -8.26
CA ARG A 209 -14.06 -7.09 -7.38
C ARG A 209 -13.86 -5.85 -6.51
N HIS A 210 -12.61 -5.43 -6.32
CA HIS A 210 -12.24 -4.28 -5.48
C HIS A 210 -11.13 -3.45 -6.16
N PRO A 211 -11.49 -2.59 -7.13
CA PRO A 211 -10.50 -1.80 -7.85
C PRO A 211 -9.83 -0.77 -6.94
N ILE A 212 -8.53 -0.58 -7.14
CA ILE A 212 -7.76 0.48 -6.48
C ILE A 212 -8.06 1.80 -7.20
N PRO A 213 -8.40 2.88 -6.48
CA PRO A 213 -8.67 4.18 -7.12
C PRO A 213 -7.44 4.72 -7.86
N GLN A 214 -7.62 5.02 -9.15
CA GLN A 214 -6.52 5.39 -10.03
C GLN A 214 -5.89 6.74 -9.64
N ASP A 215 -6.70 7.70 -9.17
CA ASP A 215 -6.23 9.02 -8.73
C ASP A 215 -5.35 8.94 -7.47
N SER A 216 -5.62 7.95 -6.61
CA SER A 216 -4.84 7.68 -5.40
C SER A 216 -3.52 7.00 -5.75
N LEU A 217 -3.55 6.03 -6.67
CA LEU A 217 -2.34 5.41 -7.20
C LEU A 217 -1.44 6.43 -7.93
N GLN A 218 -2.01 7.26 -8.80
CA GLN A 218 -1.26 8.28 -9.54
C GLN A 218 -0.63 9.32 -8.60
N PHE A 219 -1.32 9.66 -7.51
CA PHE A 219 -0.77 10.56 -6.50
C PHE A 219 0.43 9.95 -5.77
N LEU A 220 0.38 8.69 -5.32
CA LEU A 220 1.54 8.05 -4.70
C LEU A 220 2.74 7.96 -5.65
N HIS A 221 2.48 7.67 -6.93
CA HIS A 221 3.50 7.70 -7.98
C HIS A 221 4.11 9.10 -8.14
N CYS A 222 3.28 10.14 -8.18
CA CYS A 222 3.72 11.53 -8.22
C CYS A 222 4.63 11.89 -7.04
N LEU A 223 4.21 11.58 -5.80
CA LEU A 223 5.03 11.80 -4.61
C LEU A 223 6.37 11.07 -4.70
N ARG A 224 6.36 9.81 -5.12
CA ARG A 224 7.59 9.01 -5.24
C ARG A 224 8.55 9.54 -6.29
N ASN A 225 8.03 10.05 -7.40
CA ASN A 225 8.85 10.68 -8.42
C ASN A 225 9.53 11.94 -7.86
N PHE A 226 8.82 12.78 -7.11
CA PHE A 226 9.45 13.92 -6.42
C PHE A 226 10.54 13.47 -5.45
N LEU A 227 10.28 12.48 -4.59
CA LEU A 227 11.29 11.97 -3.67
C LEU A 227 12.56 11.52 -4.40
N HIS A 228 12.41 10.76 -5.49
CA HIS A 228 13.55 10.30 -6.30
C HIS A 228 14.30 11.45 -6.96
N PHE A 229 13.60 12.46 -7.50
CA PHE A 229 14.21 13.61 -8.17
C PHE A 229 14.87 14.61 -7.22
N TYR A 230 14.33 14.79 -6.01
CA TYR A 230 14.92 15.64 -4.98
C TYR A 230 16.09 14.94 -4.28
N ALA A 231 15.92 13.67 -3.88
CA ALA A 231 16.94 12.93 -3.14
C ALA A 231 18.10 12.44 -4.02
N GLY A 232 17.89 12.26 -5.34
CA GLY A 232 18.88 11.70 -6.25
C GLY A 232 19.24 10.24 -5.95
N ARG A 233 18.39 9.53 -5.21
CA ARG A 233 18.53 8.12 -4.80
C ARG A 233 17.16 7.47 -4.64
N ASN A 234 17.13 6.15 -4.45
CA ASN A 234 15.92 5.41 -4.10
C ASN A 234 15.46 5.85 -2.69
N ALA A 235 14.51 6.78 -2.65
CA ALA A 235 13.98 7.39 -1.43
C ALA A 235 12.46 7.18 -1.39
N ASN A 236 11.96 6.59 -0.30
CA ASN A 236 10.55 6.27 -0.15
C ASN A 236 9.92 6.94 1.09
N ILE A 237 10.71 7.54 1.97
CA ILE A 237 10.21 8.25 3.15
C ILE A 237 9.84 9.67 2.75
N LEU A 238 8.58 10.03 2.95
CA LEU A 238 8.08 11.40 2.80
C LEU A 238 8.41 12.18 4.06
N SER A 239 9.68 12.57 4.21
CA SER A 239 10.16 13.33 5.36
C SER A 239 9.59 14.74 5.39
N PHE A 240 9.65 15.40 6.54
CA PHE A 240 9.21 16.77 6.71
C PHE A 240 9.82 17.75 5.68
N GLU A 241 11.10 17.59 5.36
CA GLU A 241 11.77 18.40 4.32
C GLU A 241 11.13 18.19 2.95
N PHE A 242 10.89 16.93 2.55
CA PHE A 242 10.27 16.64 1.27
C PHE A 242 8.80 17.06 1.23
N GLN A 243 8.08 17.01 2.34
CA GLN A 243 6.71 17.51 2.44
C GLN A 243 6.65 18.99 2.08
N GLU A 244 7.55 19.83 2.59
CA GLU A 244 7.63 21.26 2.25
C GLU A 244 7.92 21.49 0.77
N GLN A 245 8.94 20.81 0.23
CA GLN A 245 9.33 20.93 -1.17
C GLN A 245 8.20 20.50 -2.12
N ILE A 246 7.53 19.40 -1.80
CA ILE A 246 6.47 18.84 -2.63
C ILE A 246 5.18 19.65 -2.51
N ALA A 247 4.81 20.10 -1.30
CA ALA A 247 3.62 20.93 -1.09
C ALA A 247 3.70 22.21 -1.92
N SER A 248 4.86 22.88 -1.89
CA SER A 248 5.14 24.05 -2.72
C SER A 248 5.04 23.74 -4.21
N GLN A 249 5.69 22.66 -4.67
CA GLN A 249 5.72 22.28 -6.09
C GLN A 249 4.33 21.89 -6.64
N LEU A 250 3.50 21.26 -5.82
CA LEU A 250 2.12 20.89 -6.17
C LEU A 250 1.12 22.05 -5.96
N GLY A 251 1.57 23.20 -5.47
CA GLY A 251 0.74 24.39 -5.30
C GLY A 251 -0.23 24.32 -4.11
N TYR A 252 0.05 23.47 -3.11
CA TYR A 252 -0.69 23.50 -1.85
C TYR A 252 -0.48 24.86 -1.16
N ARG A 253 -1.52 25.34 -0.48
CA ARG A 253 -1.53 26.63 0.22
C ARG A 253 -2.08 26.47 1.62
N ASP A 254 -1.77 27.43 2.46
CA ASP A 254 -2.39 27.57 3.78
C ASP A 254 -3.90 27.78 3.61
N SER A 255 -4.66 27.21 4.52
CA SER A 255 -6.11 27.33 4.57
C SER A 255 -6.58 27.32 6.02
N GLU A 256 -7.89 27.50 6.23
CA GLU A 256 -8.50 27.34 7.56
C GLU A 256 -8.25 25.95 8.18
N ARG A 257 -7.92 24.95 7.36
CA ARG A 257 -7.67 23.56 7.79
C ARG A 257 -6.23 23.30 8.24
N GLY A 258 -5.29 24.20 7.94
CA GLY A 258 -3.88 24.03 8.25
C GLY A 258 -2.94 24.59 7.19
N GLU A 259 -1.65 24.46 7.46
CA GLU A 259 -0.57 24.89 6.57
C GLU A 259 -0.53 24.06 5.27
N ALA A 260 0.10 24.59 4.22
CA ALA A 260 0.24 23.92 2.93
C ALA A 260 0.73 22.45 3.05
N THR A 261 1.72 22.19 3.91
CA THR A 261 2.24 20.83 4.14
C THR A 261 1.25 19.92 4.86
N GLU A 262 0.49 20.47 5.80
CA GLU A 262 -0.55 19.71 6.51
C GLU A 262 -1.69 19.34 5.56
N ASN A 263 -2.04 20.23 4.63
CA ASN A 263 -3.02 19.97 3.59
C ASN A 263 -2.54 18.87 2.61
N LEU A 264 -1.26 18.89 2.21
CA LEU A 264 -0.65 17.81 1.42
C LEU A 264 -0.74 16.47 2.15
N MET A 265 -0.35 16.46 3.43
CA MET A 265 -0.34 15.22 4.22
C MET A 265 -1.74 14.70 4.50
N ARG A 266 -2.73 15.59 4.70
CA ARG A 266 -4.14 15.21 4.80
C ARG A 266 -4.59 14.47 3.53
N ASP A 267 -4.28 15.00 2.36
CA ASP A 267 -4.58 14.33 1.08
C ASP A 267 -3.86 12.99 0.97
N TYR A 268 -2.60 12.90 1.41
CA TYR A 268 -1.86 11.64 1.47
C TYR A 268 -2.60 10.60 2.32
N PHE A 269 -3.01 10.91 3.55
CA PHE A 269 -3.67 9.93 4.42
C PHE A 269 -5.02 9.49 3.88
N LEU A 270 -5.79 10.40 3.28
CA LEU A 270 -7.06 10.06 2.63
C LEU A 270 -6.84 9.07 1.48
N LYS A 271 -5.86 9.33 0.62
CA LYS A 271 -5.51 8.48 -0.54
C LYS A 271 -4.86 7.15 -0.14
N ALA A 272 -3.99 7.16 0.87
CA ALA A 272 -3.43 5.93 1.44
C ALA A 272 -4.54 5.05 2.04
N GLY A 273 -5.50 5.66 2.75
CA GLY A 273 -6.68 4.97 3.25
C GLY A 273 -7.51 4.36 2.13
N GLU A 274 -7.69 5.04 0.99
CA GLU A 274 -8.38 4.50 -0.19
C GLU A 274 -7.70 3.27 -0.79
N ILE A 275 -6.37 3.18 -0.70
CA ILE A 275 -5.58 2.03 -1.16
C ILE A 275 -5.63 0.88 -0.15
N ALA A 276 -5.45 1.18 1.14
CA ALA A 276 -5.44 0.17 2.20
C ALA A 276 -6.76 -0.62 2.27
N ARG A 277 -7.88 0.08 2.04
CA ARG A 277 -9.24 -0.48 2.12
C ARG A 277 -9.47 -1.70 1.22
N PRO A 278 -9.35 -1.65 -0.12
CA PRO A 278 -9.49 -2.84 -0.97
C PRO A 278 -8.60 -4.02 -0.55
N THR A 279 -7.44 -3.75 0.06
CA THR A 279 -6.50 -4.80 0.46
C THR A 279 -6.98 -5.62 1.65
N SER A 280 -7.78 -5.02 2.56
CA SER A 280 -8.36 -5.74 3.69
C SER A 280 -9.41 -6.76 3.23
N PHE A 281 -10.15 -6.48 2.15
CA PHE A 281 -11.10 -7.44 1.56
C PHE A 281 -10.39 -8.69 1.06
N TRP A 282 -9.24 -8.50 0.41
CA TRP A 282 -8.42 -9.61 -0.07
C TRP A 282 -7.87 -10.42 1.11
N GLU A 283 -7.45 -9.76 2.18
CA GLU A 283 -7.01 -10.42 3.41
C GLU A 283 -8.13 -11.27 4.04
N ASP A 284 -9.34 -10.71 4.17
CA ASP A 284 -10.53 -11.45 4.63
C ASP A 284 -10.84 -12.65 3.72
N ALA A 285 -10.73 -12.48 2.41
CA ALA A 285 -11.00 -13.54 1.44
C ALA A 285 -9.98 -14.69 1.49
N ILE A 286 -8.73 -14.41 1.89
CA ILE A 286 -7.65 -15.40 1.87
C ILE A 286 -7.33 -16.03 3.23
N VAL A 287 -7.31 -15.21 4.29
CA VAL A 287 -7.07 -15.68 5.65
C VAL A 287 -8.37 -16.24 6.25
N GLY A 288 -9.51 -15.82 5.69
CA GLY A 288 -10.79 -15.89 6.37
C GLY A 288 -10.88 -14.81 7.45
N THR A 289 -12.05 -14.67 8.02
CA THR A 289 -12.33 -13.73 9.11
C THR A 289 -12.62 -14.52 10.39
N PRO A 290 -11.59 -15.10 11.05
CA PRO A 290 -11.81 -15.78 12.32
C PRO A 290 -12.43 -14.79 13.31
N ASN A 291 -13.59 -15.17 13.83
CA ASN A 291 -14.41 -14.33 14.72
C ASN A 291 -14.89 -13.02 14.08
N SER A 292 -15.55 -13.10 12.92
CA SER A 292 -16.32 -11.97 12.36
C SER A 292 -17.83 -12.17 12.43
N ILE A 293 -18.55 -11.05 12.38
CA ILE A 293 -20.00 -11.01 12.22
C ILE A 293 -20.32 -10.29 10.91
N SER A 294 -21.32 -10.81 10.23
CA SER A 294 -21.86 -10.25 8.99
C SER A 294 -23.26 -9.73 9.24
N PHE A 295 -23.58 -8.57 8.67
CA PHE A 295 -24.93 -8.01 8.67
C PHE A 295 -25.39 -7.84 7.22
N THR A 296 -26.60 -8.31 6.93
CA THR A 296 -27.24 -8.15 5.62
C THR A 296 -28.11 -6.91 5.51
N SER A 297 -28.18 -6.07 6.56
CA SER A 297 -28.94 -4.83 6.58
C SER A 297 -28.37 -3.79 5.60
N GLU A 298 -29.25 -2.98 5.03
CA GLU A 298 -28.88 -1.77 4.30
C GLU A 298 -28.64 -0.56 5.23
N PHE A 299 -28.81 -0.75 6.55
CA PHE A 299 -28.71 0.28 7.58
C PHE A 299 -29.66 1.45 7.31
N SER A 300 -30.92 1.11 7.03
CA SER A 300 -31.97 2.10 6.77
C SER A 300 -32.16 3.02 7.97
N ASP A 301 -32.23 2.46 9.18
CA ASP A 301 -31.99 3.23 10.41
C ASP A 301 -30.47 3.41 10.59
N PRO A 302 -29.93 4.65 10.55
CA PRO A 302 -28.50 4.88 10.71
C PRO A 302 -27.95 4.45 12.09
N PHE A 303 -28.78 4.31 13.13
CA PHE A 303 -28.34 3.84 14.45
C PHE A 303 -27.96 2.35 14.44
N GLU A 304 -28.50 1.55 13.51
CA GLU A 304 -28.13 0.13 13.32
C GLU A 304 -26.63 -0.02 13.01
N MET A 305 -25.99 1.00 12.43
CA MET A 305 -24.54 0.97 12.18
C MET A 305 -23.75 0.96 13.49
N ILE A 306 -24.18 1.74 14.50
CA ILE A 306 -23.53 1.78 15.82
C ILE A 306 -23.82 0.48 16.56
N GLU A 307 -25.06 -0.01 16.47
CA GLU A 307 -25.48 -1.28 17.08
C GLU A 307 -24.69 -2.46 16.51
N ALA A 308 -24.41 -2.49 15.21
CA ALA A 308 -23.57 -3.52 14.59
C ALA A 308 -22.14 -3.53 15.15
N PHE A 309 -21.51 -2.36 15.32
CA PHE A 309 -20.20 -2.26 15.97
C PHE A 309 -20.25 -2.66 17.45
N ALA A 310 -21.30 -2.26 18.18
CA ALA A 310 -21.48 -2.64 19.57
C ALA A 310 -21.66 -4.17 19.73
N GLU A 311 -22.43 -4.81 18.85
CA GLU A 311 -22.59 -6.26 18.84
C GLU A 311 -21.28 -6.99 18.52
N ALA A 312 -20.54 -6.51 17.51
CA ALA A 312 -19.22 -7.04 17.18
C ALA A 312 -18.26 -6.93 18.37
N HIS A 313 -18.22 -5.76 19.01
CA HIS A 313 -17.39 -5.51 20.19
C HIS A 313 -17.74 -6.42 21.37
N GLN A 314 -19.04 -6.60 21.65
CA GLN A 314 -19.52 -7.48 22.71
C GLN A 314 -19.10 -8.93 22.49
N LYS A 315 -19.15 -9.41 21.24
CA LYS A 315 -18.71 -10.77 20.87
C LYS A 315 -17.19 -10.90 20.67
N LYS A 316 -16.43 -9.83 20.91
CA LYS A 316 -14.97 -9.74 20.64
C LYS A 316 -14.62 -10.09 19.19
N ALA A 317 -15.55 -9.79 18.30
CA ALA A 317 -15.51 -10.08 16.88
C ALA A 317 -15.28 -8.80 16.07
N ARG A 318 -14.96 -8.96 14.79
CA ARG A 318 -14.87 -7.86 13.82
C ARG A 318 -16.10 -7.87 12.90
N LEU A 319 -16.46 -6.71 12.35
CA LEU A 319 -17.36 -6.70 11.20
C LEU A 319 -16.59 -7.17 9.96
N ASP A 320 -17.22 -7.98 9.13
CA ASP A 320 -16.62 -8.38 7.85
C ASP A 320 -16.54 -7.20 6.87
N SER A 321 -15.67 -7.31 5.87
CA SER A 321 -15.49 -6.23 4.90
C SER A 321 -16.77 -5.90 4.09
N ALA A 322 -17.67 -6.87 3.90
CA ALA A 322 -18.96 -6.65 3.24
C ALA A 322 -19.87 -5.72 4.06
N THR A 323 -19.97 -5.93 5.37
CA THR A 323 -20.72 -5.09 6.30
C THR A 323 -20.11 -3.68 6.38
N LEU A 324 -18.78 -3.58 6.53
CA LEU A 324 -18.07 -2.29 6.55
C LEU A 324 -18.31 -1.49 5.26
N SER A 325 -18.41 -2.17 4.11
CA SER A 325 -18.77 -1.53 2.84
C SER A 325 -20.19 -0.98 2.82
N ALA A 326 -21.15 -1.75 3.36
CA ALA A 326 -22.55 -1.32 3.44
C ALA A 326 -22.70 -0.09 4.33
N ILE A 327 -22.04 -0.07 5.50
CA ILE A 327 -21.97 1.10 6.39
C ILE A 327 -21.42 2.33 5.67
N ARG A 328 -20.28 2.21 4.97
CA ARG A 328 -19.68 3.34 4.25
C ARG A 328 -20.57 3.87 3.12
N ARG A 329 -21.21 2.97 2.36
CA ARG A 329 -22.16 3.34 1.31
C ARG A 329 -23.35 4.10 1.90
N ARG A 330 -23.85 3.65 3.06
CA ARG A 330 -24.93 4.34 3.78
C ARG A 330 -24.49 5.73 4.26
N LEU A 331 -23.31 5.85 4.86
CA LEU A 331 -22.76 7.14 5.32
C LEU A 331 -22.60 8.15 4.18
N SER A 332 -22.27 7.68 2.97
CA SER A 332 -22.13 8.53 1.79
C SER A 332 -23.47 9.06 1.26
N SER A 333 -24.60 8.47 1.65
CA SER A 333 -25.95 8.80 1.16
C SER A 333 -26.84 9.53 2.18
N SER A 334 -26.38 9.71 3.43
CA SER A 334 -27.20 10.27 4.51
C SER A 334 -26.54 11.46 5.21
N ASN A 335 -27.26 12.59 5.24
CA ASN A 335 -26.95 13.77 6.05
C ASN A 335 -28.07 14.04 7.07
N GLY A 336 -27.89 14.33 8.36
CA GLY A 336 -26.85 14.09 9.33
C GLY A 336 -27.51 13.63 10.63
N ALA A 337 -28.12 12.44 10.59
CA ALA A 337 -28.97 11.92 11.68
C ALA A 337 -28.22 11.53 12.96
N LEU A 338 -26.91 11.27 12.88
CA LEU A 338 -26.10 10.76 13.98
C LEU A 338 -25.36 11.84 14.76
N SER A 339 -25.06 12.97 14.12
CA SER A 339 -24.28 14.06 14.72
C SER A 339 -25.06 14.72 15.84
N ASN A 340 -24.40 14.95 16.98
CA ASN A 340 -24.98 15.60 18.17
C ASN A 340 -26.31 14.96 18.62
N ASN A 341 -26.48 13.65 18.36
CA ASN A 341 -27.71 12.93 18.64
C ASN A 341 -27.61 12.15 19.97
N PRO A 342 -28.52 12.37 20.95
CA PRO A 342 -28.47 11.67 22.23
C PRO A 342 -28.58 10.15 22.14
N ARG A 343 -29.29 9.60 21.13
CA ARG A 343 -29.38 8.15 20.90
C ARG A 343 -28.02 7.60 20.45
N ALA A 344 -27.34 8.27 19.52
CA ALA A 344 -26.00 7.88 19.08
C ALA A 344 -24.99 7.96 20.23
N GLY A 345 -25.00 9.07 20.98
CA GLY A 345 -24.13 9.26 22.14
C GLY A 345 -24.32 8.19 23.21
N ARG A 346 -25.57 7.81 23.52
CA ARG A 346 -25.85 6.73 24.48
C ARG A 346 -25.35 5.37 23.98
N LEU A 347 -25.57 5.02 22.72
CA LEU A 347 -25.07 3.77 22.14
C LEU A 347 -23.53 3.68 22.20
N VAL A 348 -22.83 4.76 21.86
CA VAL A 348 -21.36 4.81 21.97
C VAL A 348 -20.92 4.73 23.42
N LEU A 349 -21.52 5.50 24.32
CA LEU A 349 -21.16 5.49 25.75
C LEU A 349 -21.36 4.10 26.37
N ASP A 350 -22.44 3.41 26.04
CA ASP A 350 -22.70 2.05 26.51
C ASP A 350 -21.66 1.06 25.98
N MET A 351 -21.20 1.22 24.72
CA MET A 351 -20.12 0.41 24.14
C MET A 351 -18.77 0.68 24.82
N LEU A 352 -18.46 1.93 25.18
CA LEU A 352 -17.20 2.32 25.84
C LEU A 352 -17.01 1.73 27.25
N LYS A 353 -18.11 1.29 27.90
CA LYS A 353 -18.05 0.63 29.23
C LYS A 353 -17.23 -0.66 29.20
N ASP A 354 -17.28 -1.41 28.09
CA ASP A 354 -16.43 -2.57 27.88
C ASP A 354 -15.10 -2.13 27.25
N ARG A 355 -14.11 -1.83 28.08
CA ARG A 355 -12.83 -1.28 27.62
C ARG A 355 -11.99 -2.25 26.79
N LYS A 356 -12.16 -3.56 26.97
CA LYS A 356 -11.26 -4.55 26.35
C LYS A 356 -11.56 -4.68 24.87
N GLY A 357 -10.59 -4.37 24.02
CA GLY A 357 -10.69 -4.38 22.56
C GLY A 357 -11.31 -3.12 21.96
N ILE A 358 -11.62 -2.10 22.76
CA ILE A 358 -12.38 -0.93 22.30
C ILE A 358 -11.61 -0.11 21.28
N TYR A 359 -10.28 -0.06 21.37
CA TYR A 359 -9.44 0.61 20.38
C TYR A 359 -9.70 0.10 18.96
N ASN A 360 -9.73 -1.23 18.77
CA ASN A 360 -9.92 -1.81 17.44
C ASN A 360 -11.32 -1.50 16.88
N THR A 361 -12.33 -1.48 17.75
CA THR A 361 -13.71 -1.11 17.38
C THR A 361 -13.78 0.35 16.94
N LEU A 362 -13.22 1.26 17.72
CA LEU A 362 -13.20 2.69 17.41
C LEU A 362 -12.36 3.01 16.17
N LEU A 363 -11.22 2.35 16.00
CA LEU A 363 -10.40 2.46 14.79
C LEU A 363 -11.19 2.03 13.55
N ALA A 364 -11.88 0.89 13.60
CA ALA A 364 -12.71 0.43 12.49
C ALA A 364 -13.88 1.39 12.21
N MET A 365 -14.51 1.96 13.25
CA MET A 365 -15.52 3.02 13.11
C MET A 365 -14.97 4.29 12.47
N HIS A 366 -13.73 4.67 12.81
CA HIS A 366 -13.02 5.81 12.24
C HIS A 366 -12.70 5.58 10.75
N GLU A 367 -12.17 4.42 10.41
CA GLU A 367 -11.81 4.05 9.03
C GLU A 367 -13.02 4.01 8.09
N VAL A 368 -14.21 3.64 8.57
CA VAL A 368 -15.45 3.72 7.79
C VAL A 368 -16.09 5.11 7.79
N GLY A 369 -15.60 6.03 8.62
CA GLY A 369 -16.11 7.40 8.77
C GLY A 369 -17.33 7.52 9.68
N LEU A 370 -17.70 6.46 10.40
CA LEU A 370 -18.84 6.47 11.33
C LEU A 370 -18.51 7.32 12.57
N LEU A 371 -17.28 7.25 13.06
CA LEU A 371 -16.88 7.96 14.28
C LEU A 371 -16.98 9.49 14.11
N GLY A 372 -16.37 10.04 13.06
CA GLY A 372 -16.49 11.47 12.73
C GLY A 372 -17.93 11.89 12.38
N ARG A 373 -18.77 10.95 11.94
CA ARG A 373 -20.20 11.23 11.72
C ARG A 373 -20.98 11.42 13.02
N ILE A 374 -20.57 10.73 14.09
CA ILE A 374 -21.17 10.84 15.42
C ILE A 374 -20.61 12.08 16.14
N PHE A 375 -19.29 12.28 16.06
CA PHE A 375 -18.55 13.38 16.69
C PHE A 375 -17.95 14.31 15.62
N PRO A 376 -18.63 15.40 15.24
CA PRO A 376 -18.13 16.34 14.24
C PRO A 376 -16.74 16.90 14.58
N ASP A 377 -16.50 17.20 15.85
CA ASP A 377 -15.20 17.72 16.33
C ASP A 377 -14.07 16.71 16.06
N PHE A 378 -14.36 15.40 16.13
CA PHE A 378 -13.43 14.35 15.76
C PHE A 378 -13.19 14.28 14.24
N GLU A 379 -14.21 14.55 13.41
CA GLU A 379 -14.05 14.66 11.95
C GLU A 379 -13.21 15.88 11.56
N GLU A 380 -13.28 16.98 12.31
CA GLU A 380 -12.45 18.16 12.07
C GLU A 380 -10.95 17.85 12.21
N ILE A 381 -10.60 17.03 13.20
CA ILE A 381 -9.22 16.58 13.44
C ILE A 381 -8.82 15.35 12.60
N ARG A 382 -9.71 14.83 11.75
CA ARG A 382 -9.41 13.68 10.90
C ARG A 382 -8.26 13.96 9.95
N CYS A 383 -7.24 13.10 9.99
CA CYS A 383 -6.00 13.24 9.23
C CYS A 383 -5.34 14.62 9.45
N ARG A 384 -5.58 15.25 10.61
CA ARG A 384 -4.96 16.53 10.96
C ARG A 384 -3.52 16.27 11.35
N VAL A 385 -2.62 16.94 10.66
CA VAL A 385 -1.19 16.92 10.97
C VAL A 385 -0.87 18.09 11.88
N ILE A 386 -0.05 17.84 12.90
CA ILE A 386 0.61 18.88 13.68
C ILE A 386 2.09 18.52 13.65
N ARG A 387 2.92 19.45 13.16
CA ARG A 387 4.37 19.24 13.06
C ARG A 387 5.05 19.70 14.34
N ASP A 388 5.30 18.78 15.24
CA ASP A 388 6.18 19.02 16.40
C ASP A 388 6.96 17.76 16.80
N PHE A 389 7.83 17.90 17.79
CA PHE A 389 8.71 16.82 18.26
C PHE A 389 7.98 15.66 18.96
N PHE A 390 6.71 15.81 19.32
CA PHE A 390 5.94 14.84 20.09
C PHE A 390 4.93 14.06 19.23
N HIS A 391 4.53 14.60 18.08
CA HIS A 391 3.59 13.94 17.18
C HIS A 391 4.31 12.99 16.22
N LYS A 392 4.08 11.69 16.40
CA LYS A 392 4.41 10.66 15.41
C LYS A 392 3.25 10.35 14.45
N TYR A 393 2.03 10.67 14.88
CA TYR A 393 0.79 10.33 14.19
C TYR A 393 -0.08 11.58 14.00
N THR A 394 -1.08 11.49 13.11
CA THR A 394 -2.15 12.50 13.02
C THR A 394 -2.92 12.62 14.33
N VAL A 395 -3.58 13.76 14.56
CA VAL A 395 -4.23 14.07 15.85
C VAL A 395 -5.33 13.05 16.19
N ASP A 396 -6.17 12.70 15.22
CA ASP A 396 -7.20 11.66 15.34
C ASP A 396 -6.61 10.29 15.72
N GLU A 397 -5.54 9.86 15.06
CA GLU A 397 -4.86 8.62 15.39
C GLU A 397 -4.21 8.68 16.78
N HIS A 398 -3.65 9.83 17.16
CA HIS A 398 -3.06 10.02 18.48
C HIS A 398 -4.08 9.83 19.59
N SER A 399 -5.31 10.36 19.42
CA SER A 399 -6.43 10.12 20.33
C SER A 399 -6.78 8.64 20.46
N LEU A 400 -6.85 7.91 19.34
CA LEU A 400 -7.12 6.46 19.36
C LEU A 400 -5.98 5.67 20.01
N ILE A 401 -4.72 6.05 19.76
CA ILE A 401 -3.56 5.43 20.41
C ILE A 401 -3.56 5.70 21.92
N ALA A 402 -4.01 6.87 22.37
CA ALA A 402 -4.19 7.14 23.80
C ALA A 402 -5.21 6.17 24.42
N ILE A 403 -6.34 5.92 23.74
CA ILE A 403 -7.34 4.91 24.16
C ILE A 403 -6.71 3.51 24.21
N ARG A 404 -5.90 3.13 23.21
CA ARG A 404 -5.17 1.85 23.21
C ARG A 404 -4.23 1.72 24.41
N ASN A 405 -3.51 2.79 24.73
CA ASN A 405 -2.58 2.79 25.85
C ASN A 405 -3.32 2.64 27.19
N ILE A 406 -4.48 3.30 27.35
CA ILE A 406 -5.36 3.13 28.52
C ILE A 406 -5.84 1.67 28.63
N GLU A 407 -6.26 1.06 27.51
CA GLU A 407 -6.68 -0.34 27.45
C GLU A 407 -5.55 -1.31 27.87
N GLN A 408 -4.31 -1.01 27.49
CA GLN A 408 -3.14 -1.87 27.71
C GLN A 408 -2.40 -1.60 29.02
N LEU A 409 -2.90 -0.69 29.87
CA LEU A 409 -2.24 -0.37 31.14
C LEU A 409 -2.06 -1.63 32.02
N PRO A 410 -0.84 -1.94 32.47
CA PRO A 410 -0.60 -3.09 33.34
C PRO A 410 -1.35 -2.97 34.67
N PRO A 411 -1.86 -4.06 35.28
CA PRO A 411 -2.65 -3.98 36.52
C PRO A 411 -1.97 -3.24 37.68
N SER A 412 -0.64 -3.32 37.78
CA SER A 412 0.17 -2.66 38.82
C SER A 412 0.65 -1.25 38.48
N HIS A 413 0.34 -0.74 37.28
CA HIS A 413 0.76 0.59 36.87
C HIS A 413 -0.01 1.67 37.65
N ARG A 414 0.67 2.76 38.05
CA ARG A 414 0.05 3.84 38.85
C ARG A 414 -1.23 4.43 38.22
N PHE A 415 -1.27 4.52 36.88
CA PHE A 415 -2.45 5.02 36.16
C PHE A 415 -3.60 4.01 36.12
N SER A 416 -3.32 2.70 36.24
CA SER A 416 -4.37 1.68 36.36
C SER A 416 -5.11 1.78 37.68
N VAL A 417 -4.39 2.09 38.77
CA VAL A 417 -4.99 2.34 40.09
C VAL A 417 -5.97 3.52 39.99
N LEU A 418 -5.51 4.65 39.45
CA LEU A 418 -6.36 5.83 39.25
C LEU A 418 -7.54 5.56 38.33
N LEU A 419 -7.34 4.83 37.23
CA LEU A 419 -8.41 4.47 36.30
C LEU A 419 -9.51 3.63 36.97
N ASN A 420 -9.14 2.75 37.91
CA ASN A 420 -10.08 1.91 38.65
C ASN A 420 -10.81 2.66 39.78
N GLU A 421 -10.32 3.84 40.18
CA GLU A 421 -10.98 4.71 41.16
C GLU A 421 -12.05 5.62 40.52
N LEU A 422 -12.06 5.75 39.20
CA LEU A 422 -13.08 6.53 38.50
C LEU A 422 -14.45 5.85 38.59
N GLU A 423 -15.48 6.61 38.97
CA GLU A 423 -16.86 6.12 38.99
C GLU A 423 -17.38 5.78 37.59
N ASN A 424 -16.99 6.56 36.58
CA ASN A 424 -17.43 6.43 35.19
C ASN A 424 -16.22 6.51 34.23
N PRO A 425 -15.36 5.47 34.17
CA PRO A 425 -14.12 5.48 33.38
C PRO A 425 -14.36 5.61 31.87
N GLU A 426 -15.56 5.27 31.37
CA GLU A 426 -15.96 5.46 29.97
C GLU A 426 -16.02 6.94 29.57
N LEU A 427 -16.24 7.87 30.52
CA LEU A 427 -16.23 9.31 30.24
C LEU A 427 -14.83 9.82 29.90
N LEU A 428 -13.79 9.20 30.45
CA LEU A 428 -12.41 9.50 30.07
C LEU A 428 -12.15 9.09 28.61
N LEU A 429 -12.66 7.92 28.19
CA LEU A 429 -12.54 7.48 26.80
C LEU A 429 -13.35 8.37 25.86
N LEU A 430 -14.55 8.78 26.28
CA LEU A 430 -15.37 9.72 25.52
C LEU A 430 -14.70 11.09 25.38
N ALA A 431 -13.99 11.58 26.40
CA ALA A 431 -13.28 12.85 26.33
C ALA A 431 -12.05 12.85 25.41
N LEU A 432 -11.59 11.67 24.98
CA LEU A 432 -10.53 11.51 23.97
C LEU A 432 -11.09 11.46 22.54
N LEU A 433 -12.40 11.28 22.39
CA LEU A 433 -13.16 11.33 21.15
C LEU A 433 -13.78 12.72 20.97
#